data_AF-A0A958IY22-F1
#
_entry.id   AF-A0A958IY22-F1
#
_cell.length_a   1.000
_cell.length_b   1.000
_cell.length_c   1.000
_cell.angle_alpha   90.00
_cell.angle_beta   90.00
_cell.angle_gamma   90.00
#
_symmetry.space_group_name_H-M   'P 1'
#
loop_
_entity.id
_entity.type
_entity.pdbx_description
1 polymer ?
#
loop_
_entity_poly.entity_id
_entity_poly.type
_entity_poly.pdbx_seq_one_letter_code
_entity_poly.pdbx_strand_id
1 'polypeptide(L)'
;TDAFHSAIPGSFVTIFTPAVDWNSVFDYNALAQITDGLVIQGYDYHYGGSNFTGPNAPLIGTSLGIYNITWTVNDYLSKTGGNAEKLIQTVPFFGFDWPAVSNQKYAATTGSGTSVFYSAAYANAQTYGRIWDAETLTPWYVYQDGSQWHQGWYDDSLSIALKFQFFKDKNLKGTGIWALSYDGQRLELQGALADAFGSTAPPLRPAALNISNTGSGDVKVAVQAASGATSYEIYRSSDGVNFNDGTNYPSSANVLTTLSTDTTYFFRVSAVNGNGESNQTEMLGVRPDNNSADVLVVNGFDRTSGTTNTFDFIRQFAPSIVNAGYSFDACANEAIQEGIVSLENYPMVIWISGEEGTSDESFSNMEQSFVSAYLESGGRLFISGSEIGYDLIAQGSSADQTFYNNFLKTQYVRDQV
;
A
#
# COMPACT_ATOMS: atom_id res chain seq x y z
N THR A 1 -13.01 12.74 18.08
CA THR A 1 -13.02 11.56 17.19
C THR A 1 -13.95 10.46 17.65
N ASP A 2 -14.44 10.51 18.90
CA ASP A 2 -15.25 9.48 19.57
C ASP A 2 -16.41 8.91 18.74
N ALA A 3 -17.16 9.75 18.02
CA ALA A 3 -18.25 9.29 17.18
C ALA A 3 -17.78 8.35 16.05
N PHE A 4 -16.65 8.67 15.40
CA PHE A 4 -16.06 7.83 14.36
C PHE A 4 -15.42 6.58 14.94
N HIS A 5 -14.68 6.70 16.04
CA HIS A 5 -14.06 5.54 16.70
C HIS A 5 -15.11 4.55 17.22
N SER A 6 -16.26 5.05 17.70
CA SER A 6 -17.37 4.20 18.14
C SER A 6 -18.10 3.54 16.98
N ALA A 7 -18.24 4.22 15.84
CA ALA A 7 -18.93 3.68 14.66
C ALA A 7 -18.02 2.78 13.82
N ILE A 8 -16.73 3.07 13.79
CA ILE A 8 -15.70 2.40 12.99
C ILE A 8 -14.49 2.17 13.91
N PRO A 9 -14.49 1.09 14.70
CA PRO A 9 -13.35 0.74 15.56
C PRO A 9 -12.05 0.68 14.77
N GLY A 10 -10.97 1.28 15.29
CA GLY A 10 -9.68 1.38 14.61
C GLY A 10 -9.58 2.49 13.55
N SER A 11 -10.64 3.28 13.32
CA SER A 11 -10.56 4.43 12.41
C SER A 11 -9.60 5.51 12.90
N PHE A 12 -9.10 6.29 11.94
CA PHE A 12 -8.21 7.41 12.18
C PHE A 12 -8.76 8.65 11.46
N VAL A 13 -9.08 9.70 12.21
CA VAL A 13 -9.75 10.89 11.71
C VAL A 13 -8.78 12.05 11.67
N THR A 14 -8.43 12.52 10.48
CA THR A 14 -7.55 13.67 10.28
C THR A 14 -8.25 14.78 9.51
N ILE A 15 -7.66 15.98 9.56
CA ILE A 15 -8.08 17.11 8.74
C ILE A 15 -6.86 17.67 8.00
N PHE A 16 -7.05 17.99 6.72
CA PHE A 16 -6.01 18.64 5.92
C PHE A 16 -6.12 20.16 6.08
N THR A 17 -5.03 20.81 6.49
CA THR A 17 -4.97 22.24 6.83
C THR A 17 -3.93 22.97 5.99
N PRO A 18 -4.12 24.28 5.70
CA PRO A 18 -3.25 25.01 4.79
C PRO A 18 -1.85 25.24 5.37
N ALA A 19 -0.87 25.47 4.50
CA ALA A 19 0.50 25.81 4.88
C ALA A 19 0.53 27.13 5.68
N VAL A 20 -0.31 28.09 5.28
CA VAL A 20 -0.51 29.36 5.96
C VAL A 20 -2.01 29.66 6.01
N ASP A 21 -2.53 29.94 7.20
CA ASP A 21 -3.92 30.39 7.38
C ASP A 21 -4.01 31.91 7.33
N TRP A 22 -4.08 32.42 6.10
CA TRP A 22 -4.13 33.85 5.80
C TRP A 22 -5.33 34.57 6.43
N ASN A 23 -6.44 33.86 6.64
CA ASN A 23 -7.70 34.44 7.11
C ASN A 23 -8.01 34.11 8.57
N SER A 24 -7.12 33.38 9.26
CA SER A 24 -7.31 32.97 10.66
C SER A 24 -8.65 32.29 10.91
N VAL A 25 -9.04 31.36 10.02
CA VAL A 25 -10.36 30.70 10.06
C VAL A 25 -10.38 29.44 10.91
N PHE A 26 -9.22 28.88 11.27
CA PHE A 26 -9.12 27.63 12.03
C PHE A 26 -8.77 27.87 13.50
N ASP A 27 -9.55 27.26 14.40
CA ASP A 27 -9.11 27.02 15.78
C ASP A 27 -8.31 25.71 15.82
N TYR A 28 -7.01 25.84 15.58
CA TYR A 28 -6.10 24.69 15.52
C TYR A 28 -6.01 23.91 16.82
N ASN A 29 -6.13 24.58 17.97
CA ASN A 29 -6.10 23.90 19.26
C ASN A 29 -7.34 23.01 19.44
N ALA A 30 -8.53 23.55 19.14
CA ALA A 30 -9.76 22.78 19.17
C ALA A 30 -9.73 21.62 18.17
N LEU A 31 -9.27 21.87 16.94
CA LEU A 31 -9.12 20.82 15.92
C LEU A 31 -8.18 19.71 16.39
N ALA A 32 -7.00 20.05 16.92
CA ALA A 32 -6.05 19.06 17.43
C ALA A 32 -6.62 18.21 18.58
N GLN A 33 -7.54 18.76 19.38
CA GLN A 33 -8.22 18.01 20.44
C GLN A 33 -9.26 17.03 19.90
N ILE A 34 -9.96 17.37 18.81
CA ILE A 34 -11.09 16.57 18.31
C ILE A 34 -10.73 15.64 17.14
N THR A 35 -9.53 15.76 16.54
CA THR A 35 -9.00 14.87 15.50
C THR A 35 -7.84 14.02 16.02
N ASP A 36 -7.50 12.93 15.32
CA ASP A 36 -6.31 12.12 15.60
C ASP A 36 -5.02 12.80 15.13
N GLY A 37 -5.13 13.70 14.14
CA GLY A 37 -4.04 14.56 13.71
C GLY A 37 -4.49 15.66 12.74
N LEU A 38 -3.61 16.65 12.56
CA LEU A 38 -3.69 17.71 11.57
C LEU A 38 -2.66 17.42 10.48
N VAL A 39 -3.14 17.17 9.26
CA VAL A 39 -2.27 16.98 8.09
C VAL A 39 -2.03 18.35 7.47
N ILE A 40 -0.80 18.84 7.56
CA ILE A 40 -0.47 20.21 7.21
C ILE A 40 0.13 20.24 5.81
N GLN A 41 -0.43 21.06 4.92
CA GLN A 41 0.15 21.33 3.60
C GLN A 41 1.58 21.85 3.76
N GLY A 42 2.54 21.18 3.12
CA GLY A 42 3.97 21.49 3.22
C GLY A 42 4.60 21.95 1.92
N TYR A 43 3.79 22.58 1.07
CA TYR A 43 4.14 22.99 -0.27
C TYR A 43 3.29 24.19 -0.68
N ASP A 44 3.50 24.69 -1.90
CA ASP A 44 2.92 25.90 -2.47
C ASP A 44 3.31 27.20 -1.75
N TYR A 45 4.51 27.24 -1.13
CA TYR A 45 5.08 28.50 -0.63
C TYR A 45 5.53 29.41 -1.78
N HIS A 46 6.05 28.81 -2.85
CA HIS A 46 6.12 29.40 -4.19
C HIS A 46 5.34 28.49 -5.15
N TYR A 47 4.31 29.02 -5.80
CA TYR A 47 3.40 28.27 -6.66
C TYR A 47 3.29 28.91 -8.04
N GLY A 48 2.57 28.29 -8.97
CA GLY A 48 2.50 28.75 -10.37
C GLY A 48 2.17 30.25 -10.57
N GLY A 49 1.46 30.88 -9.63
CA GLY A 49 1.14 32.32 -9.67
C GLY A 49 2.19 33.26 -9.05
N SER A 50 3.33 32.76 -8.58
CA SER A 50 4.37 33.58 -7.95
C SER A 50 5.02 34.58 -8.91
N ASN A 51 5.31 35.79 -8.42
CA ASN A 51 6.00 36.85 -9.17
C ASN A 51 7.51 36.61 -9.34
N PHE A 52 8.08 35.69 -8.57
CA PHE A 52 9.48 35.29 -8.63
C PHE A 52 9.56 33.76 -8.60
N THR A 53 10.53 33.22 -9.33
CA THR A 53 10.88 31.81 -9.25
C THR A 53 11.34 31.47 -7.84
N GLY A 54 11.10 30.25 -7.38
CA GLY A 54 11.50 29.86 -6.04
C GLY A 54 11.07 28.46 -5.63
N PRO A 55 11.53 28.00 -4.47
CA PRO A 55 11.27 26.65 -3.98
C PRO A 55 9.78 26.45 -3.66
N ASN A 56 9.21 25.35 -4.14
CA ASN A 56 7.84 24.94 -3.79
C ASN A 56 7.69 24.75 -2.27
N ALA A 57 8.66 24.06 -1.66
CA ALA A 57 8.67 23.69 -0.26
C ALA A 57 10.03 23.95 0.41
N PRO A 58 10.41 25.23 0.62
CA PRO A 58 11.64 25.55 1.34
C PRO A 58 11.58 25.02 2.77
N LEU A 59 12.67 24.40 3.24
CA LEU A 59 12.79 24.01 4.66
C LEU A 59 13.05 25.26 5.52
N ILE A 60 13.89 26.16 5.03
CA ILE A 60 14.27 27.42 5.66
C ILE A 60 13.79 28.58 4.78
N GLY A 61 13.36 29.67 5.41
CA GLY A 61 12.82 30.85 4.73
C GLY A 61 13.80 31.47 3.74
N THR A 62 13.25 32.23 2.81
CA THR A 62 14.00 32.85 1.72
C THR A 62 14.11 34.35 1.94
N SER A 63 15.04 35.00 1.25
CA SER A 63 15.03 36.47 1.10
C SER A 63 13.76 37.01 0.43
N LEU A 64 12.96 36.18 -0.23
CA LEU A 64 11.68 36.55 -0.84
C LEU A 64 10.49 36.47 0.13
N GLY A 65 10.61 35.76 1.24
CA GLY A 65 9.50 35.55 2.15
C GLY A 65 9.82 34.70 3.37
N ILE A 66 9.10 34.99 4.47
CA ILE A 66 9.27 34.28 5.75
C ILE A 66 8.58 32.93 5.80
N TYR A 67 7.65 32.64 4.88
CA TYR A 67 6.85 31.42 4.91
C TYR A 67 7.63 30.25 4.32
N ASN A 68 7.74 29.17 5.10
CA ASN A 68 8.48 27.96 4.81
C ASN A 68 8.02 26.86 5.76
N ILE A 69 8.49 25.63 5.57
CA ILE A 69 8.10 24.49 6.42
C ILE A 69 8.46 24.73 7.90
N THR A 70 9.66 25.24 8.20
CA THR A 70 10.07 25.50 9.59
C THR A 70 9.14 26.53 10.26
N TRP A 71 8.77 27.59 9.54
CA TRP A 71 7.81 28.58 10.04
C TRP A 71 6.45 27.93 10.31
N THR A 72 5.91 27.19 9.35
CA THR A 72 4.59 26.54 9.45
C THR A 72 4.53 25.58 10.62
N VAL A 73 5.53 24.71 10.78
CA VAL A 73 5.57 23.78 11.93
C VAL A 73 5.60 24.52 13.26
N ASN A 74 6.39 25.59 13.37
CA ASN A 74 6.45 26.37 14.62
C ASN A 74 5.15 27.17 14.87
N ASP A 75 4.48 27.67 13.83
CA ASP A 75 3.19 28.34 13.93
C ASP A 75 2.10 27.38 14.44
N TYR A 76 2.03 26.17 13.88
CA TYR A 76 1.11 25.14 14.35
C TYR A 76 1.42 24.69 15.78
N LEU A 77 2.68 24.46 16.12
CA LEU A 77 3.07 24.15 17.50
C LEU A 77 2.64 25.24 18.48
N SER A 78 2.81 26.52 18.12
CA SER A 78 2.33 27.64 18.94
C SER A 78 0.81 27.60 19.11
N LYS A 79 0.07 27.40 18.01
CA LYS A 79 -1.39 27.41 17.98
C LYS A 79 -2.02 26.19 18.64
N THR A 80 -1.31 25.06 18.77
CA THR A 80 -1.81 23.84 19.44
C THR A 80 -1.27 23.64 20.85
N GLY A 81 -0.63 24.66 21.45
CA GLY A 81 -0.06 24.57 22.79
C GLY A 81 1.12 23.59 22.89
N GLY A 82 1.86 23.39 21.80
CA GLY A 82 3.02 22.52 21.72
C GLY A 82 2.70 21.05 21.44
N ASN A 83 1.48 20.72 21.00
CA ASN A 83 1.04 19.34 20.79
C ASN A 83 1.59 18.73 19.49
N ALA A 84 2.89 18.43 19.47
CA ALA A 84 3.60 17.85 18.33
C ALA A 84 3.02 16.49 17.87
N GLU A 85 2.51 15.69 18.82
CA GLU A 85 1.88 14.39 18.58
C GLU A 85 0.55 14.46 17.79
N LYS A 86 0.06 15.67 17.51
CA LYS A 86 -1.09 15.91 16.63
C LYS A 86 -0.70 16.43 15.25
N LEU A 87 0.57 16.78 15.00
CA LEU A 87 0.97 17.42 13.76
C LEU A 87 1.59 16.41 12.79
N ILE A 88 1.05 16.36 11.57
CA ILE A 88 1.55 15.55 10.44
C ILE A 88 1.96 16.52 9.33
N GLN A 89 3.24 16.83 9.21
CA GLN A 89 3.72 17.77 8.20
C GLN A 89 3.94 17.06 6.86
N THR A 90 3.36 17.56 5.78
CA THR A 90 3.52 16.94 4.45
C THR A 90 4.73 17.48 3.68
N VAL A 91 5.15 16.75 2.63
CA VAL A 91 6.18 17.17 1.65
C VAL A 91 5.69 16.95 0.21
N PRO A 92 6.14 17.75 -0.77
CA PRO A 92 5.76 17.55 -2.16
C PRO A 92 6.69 16.57 -2.89
N PHE A 93 6.12 15.76 -3.77
CA PHE A 93 6.85 15.01 -4.81
C PHE A 93 6.74 15.73 -6.16
N PHE A 94 6.61 17.06 -6.13
CA PHE A 94 6.54 17.92 -7.30
C PHE A 94 7.17 19.27 -7.00
N GLY A 95 7.43 20.01 -8.07
CA GLY A 95 7.92 21.36 -8.06
C GLY A 95 7.21 22.20 -9.12
N PHE A 96 7.81 23.32 -9.47
CA PHE A 96 7.31 24.22 -10.49
C PHE A 96 8.44 24.70 -11.40
N ASP A 97 8.12 24.84 -12.67
CA ASP A 97 8.98 25.44 -13.70
C ASP A 97 8.36 26.73 -14.19
N TRP A 98 9.10 27.84 -14.13
CA TRP A 98 8.63 29.14 -14.57
C TRP A 98 9.47 29.69 -15.71
N PRO A 99 8.85 30.37 -16.69
CA PRO A 99 9.56 31.31 -17.53
C PRO A 99 10.00 32.53 -16.69
N ALA A 100 11.26 32.92 -16.81
CA ALA A 100 11.96 33.89 -15.97
C ALA A 100 12.68 34.96 -16.79
N VAL A 101 12.92 36.14 -16.21
CA VAL A 101 13.66 37.22 -16.89
C VAL A 101 15.16 36.94 -17.06
N SER A 102 15.73 36.05 -16.24
CA SER A 102 17.16 35.73 -16.27
C SER A 102 17.46 34.35 -15.67
N ASN A 103 18.74 33.95 -15.77
CA ASN A 103 19.25 32.75 -15.14
C ASN A 103 19.64 32.93 -13.65
N GLN A 104 19.45 34.12 -13.08
CA GLN A 104 19.81 34.39 -11.69
C GLN A 104 18.78 33.79 -10.75
N LYS A 105 19.23 33.18 -9.64
CA LYS A 105 18.35 32.65 -8.59
C LYS A 105 17.29 33.70 -8.21
N TYR A 106 16.03 33.25 -8.07
CA TYR A 106 14.89 34.12 -7.71
C TYR A 106 14.55 35.20 -8.75
N ALA A 107 14.73 34.89 -10.03
CA ALA A 107 14.39 35.81 -11.10
C ALA A 107 12.88 36.11 -11.12
N ALA A 108 12.52 37.33 -11.52
CA ALA A 108 11.13 37.68 -11.77
C ALA A 108 10.53 36.76 -12.85
N THR A 109 9.30 36.31 -12.65
CA THR A 109 8.59 35.46 -13.61
C THR A 109 8.07 36.31 -14.78
N THR A 110 8.12 35.76 -15.99
CA THR A 110 7.52 36.39 -17.20
C THR A 110 6.16 35.79 -17.53
N GLY A 111 5.73 34.77 -16.79
CA GLY A 111 4.47 34.07 -16.95
C GLY A 111 4.22 33.10 -15.81
N SER A 112 3.09 32.39 -15.86
CA SER A 112 2.74 31.40 -14.83
C SER A 112 3.66 30.18 -14.89
N GLY A 113 3.98 29.65 -13.71
CA GLY A 113 4.73 28.41 -13.58
C GLY A 113 3.86 27.19 -13.83
N THR A 114 4.48 26.13 -14.35
CA THR A 114 3.86 24.83 -14.60
C THR A 114 4.33 23.85 -13.54
N SER A 115 3.42 23.07 -12.97
CA SER A 115 3.79 21.99 -12.04
C SER A 115 4.62 20.93 -12.76
N VAL A 116 5.70 20.48 -12.13
CA VAL A 116 6.57 19.42 -12.64
C VAL A 116 6.71 18.33 -11.58
N PHE A 117 6.29 17.11 -11.89
CA PHE A 117 6.43 15.96 -10.99
C PHE A 117 7.91 15.59 -10.80
N TYR A 118 8.26 14.97 -9.66
CA TYR A 118 9.64 14.60 -9.34
C TYR A 118 10.32 13.81 -10.46
N SER A 119 9.62 12.85 -11.07
CA SER A 119 10.13 12.06 -12.19
C SER A 119 10.66 12.93 -13.35
N ALA A 120 9.91 13.95 -13.74
CA ALA A 120 10.30 14.90 -14.79
C ALA A 120 11.34 15.92 -14.29
N ALA A 121 11.16 16.46 -13.09
CA ALA A 121 12.09 17.45 -12.52
C ALA A 121 13.49 16.87 -12.33
N TYR A 122 13.59 15.60 -11.92
CA TYR A 122 14.86 14.90 -11.84
C TYR A 122 15.52 14.76 -13.21
N ALA A 123 14.77 14.32 -14.23
CA ALA A 123 15.30 14.19 -15.59
C ALA A 123 15.80 15.54 -16.11
N ASN A 124 15.02 16.60 -15.92
CA ASN A 124 15.41 17.96 -16.26
C ASN A 124 16.67 18.41 -15.51
N ALA A 125 16.80 18.10 -14.22
CA ALA A 125 18.00 18.42 -13.46
C ALA A 125 19.24 17.66 -13.95
N GLN A 126 19.10 16.44 -14.47
CA GLN A 126 20.21 15.72 -15.14
C GLN A 126 20.57 16.38 -16.47
N THR A 127 19.58 16.84 -17.24
CA THR A 127 19.79 17.47 -18.55
C THR A 127 20.38 18.87 -18.44
N TYR A 128 19.84 19.71 -17.56
CA TYR A 128 20.17 21.13 -17.46
C TYR A 128 21.17 21.46 -16.34
N GLY A 129 21.49 20.48 -15.50
CA GLY A 129 22.40 20.62 -14.36
C GLY A 129 21.65 20.98 -13.09
N ARG A 130 21.78 20.10 -12.09
CA ARG A 130 21.25 20.30 -10.74
C ARG A 130 22.07 21.35 -9.99
N ILE A 131 21.39 22.35 -9.44
CA ILE A 131 21.94 23.38 -8.57
C ILE A 131 21.32 23.21 -7.18
N TRP A 132 22.16 23.23 -6.14
CA TRP A 132 21.70 23.19 -4.75
C TRP A 132 21.60 24.61 -4.19
N ASP A 133 20.43 24.98 -3.67
CA ASP A 133 20.26 26.23 -2.95
C ASP A 133 20.43 26.00 -1.44
N ALA A 134 21.59 26.38 -0.91
CA ALA A 134 21.92 26.21 0.50
C ALA A 134 21.11 27.12 1.44
N GLU A 135 20.45 28.16 0.92
CA GLU A 135 19.58 29.05 1.71
C GLU A 135 18.28 28.34 2.11
N THR A 136 17.70 27.58 1.19
CA THR A 136 16.36 27.01 1.31
C THR A 136 16.36 25.49 1.47
N LEU A 137 17.53 24.88 1.23
CA LEU A 137 17.79 23.45 1.26
C LEU A 137 16.93 22.69 0.24
N THR A 138 16.87 23.22 -0.98
CA THR A 138 16.16 22.62 -2.12
C THR A 138 17.00 22.66 -3.39
N PRO A 139 16.84 21.69 -4.29
CA PRO A 139 17.43 21.74 -5.62
C PRO A 139 16.63 22.62 -6.58
N TRP A 140 17.32 23.11 -7.60
CA TRP A 140 16.72 23.74 -8.77
C TRP A 140 17.59 23.52 -10.01
N TYR A 141 17.07 23.84 -11.17
CA TYR A 141 17.81 23.86 -12.43
C TYR A 141 17.38 25.08 -13.25
N VAL A 142 18.22 25.47 -14.21
CA VAL A 142 17.99 26.64 -15.06
C VAL A 142 18.39 26.32 -16.48
N TYR A 143 17.57 26.74 -17.44
CA TYR A 143 17.82 26.52 -18.86
C TYR A 143 17.20 27.63 -19.69
N GLN A 144 17.52 27.64 -20.98
CA GLN A 144 16.96 28.57 -21.93
C GLN A 144 16.21 27.79 -23.01
N ASP A 145 14.95 28.18 -23.26
CA ASP A 145 14.16 27.73 -24.41
C ASP A 145 14.05 28.88 -25.42
N GLY A 146 14.75 28.75 -26.54
CA GLY A 146 14.98 29.86 -27.46
C GLY A 146 15.66 31.05 -26.78
N SER A 147 14.92 32.15 -26.58
CA SER A 147 15.41 33.33 -25.86
C SER A 147 14.91 33.43 -24.41
N GLN A 148 13.92 32.62 -24.03
CA GLN A 148 13.24 32.67 -22.74
C GLN A 148 14.03 31.85 -21.71
N TRP A 149 14.40 32.45 -20.58
CA TRP A 149 14.96 31.72 -19.46
C TRP A 149 13.87 30.95 -18.73
N HIS A 150 14.21 29.79 -18.18
CA HIS A 150 13.36 28.98 -17.33
C HIS A 150 14.09 28.58 -16.06
N GLN A 151 13.36 28.50 -14.94
CA GLN A 151 13.88 27.91 -13.71
C GLN A 151 12.87 26.90 -13.17
N GLY A 152 13.35 25.67 -12.98
CA GLY A 152 12.61 24.60 -12.32
C GLY A 152 13.11 24.42 -10.90
N TRP A 153 12.21 24.50 -9.93
CA TRP A 153 12.47 24.29 -8.51
C TRP A 153 11.68 23.09 -8.02
N TYR A 154 12.32 22.18 -7.30
CA TYR A 154 11.71 20.92 -6.89
C TYR A 154 12.33 20.41 -5.58
N ASP A 155 11.86 19.27 -5.11
CA ASP A 155 12.44 18.51 -4.01
C ASP A 155 13.07 17.22 -4.51
N ASP A 156 14.31 16.94 -4.10
CA ASP A 156 14.97 15.64 -4.27
C ASP A 156 15.17 14.90 -2.94
N SER A 157 15.74 13.69 -3.01
CA SER A 157 15.92 12.82 -1.84
C SER A 157 16.75 13.48 -0.73
N LEU A 158 17.71 14.35 -1.06
CA LEU A 158 18.48 15.08 -0.05
C LEU A 158 17.60 16.13 0.65
N SER A 159 16.88 16.96 -0.10
CA SER A 159 15.99 17.96 0.50
C SER A 159 14.84 17.34 1.30
N ILE A 160 14.30 16.20 0.85
CA ILE A 160 13.27 15.44 1.56
C ILE A 160 13.83 14.82 2.85
N ALA A 161 15.02 14.22 2.81
CA ALA A 161 15.66 13.67 4.01
C ALA A 161 15.92 14.75 5.08
N LEU A 162 16.34 15.95 4.68
CA LEU A 162 16.52 17.09 5.60
C LEU A 162 15.20 17.52 6.25
N LYS A 163 14.10 17.55 5.48
CA LYS A 163 12.76 17.84 6.00
C LYS A 163 12.28 16.76 6.98
N PHE A 164 12.45 15.49 6.65
CA PHE A 164 12.10 14.39 7.55
C PHE A 164 12.92 14.40 8.83
N GLN A 165 14.22 14.70 8.76
CA GLN A 165 15.03 14.87 9.96
C GLN A 165 14.49 16.01 10.83
N PHE A 166 14.14 17.15 10.24
CA PHE A 166 13.52 18.26 10.97
C PHE A 166 12.19 17.85 11.64
N PHE A 167 11.35 17.06 10.97
CA PHE A 167 10.09 16.57 11.56
C PHE A 167 10.34 15.66 12.76
N LYS A 168 11.35 14.79 12.66
CA LYS A 168 11.78 13.93 13.77
C LYS A 168 12.34 14.75 14.93
N ASP A 169 13.18 15.74 14.67
CA ASP A 169 13.74 16.63 15.69
C ASP A 169 12.65 17.43 16.44
N LYS A 170 11.51 17.67 15.77
CA LYS A 170 10.32 18.31 16.35
C LYS A 170 9.35 17.34 17.02
N ASN A 171 9.63 16.03 17.02
CA ASN A 171 8.75 14.97 17.52
C ASN A 171 7.33 15.06 16.93
N LEU A 172 7.23 15.40 15.64
CA LEU A 172 5.94 15.43 14.96
C LEU A 172 5.36 14.01 14.89
N LYS A 173 4.03 13.91 14.84
CA LYS A 173 3.30 12.64 14.74
C LYS A 173 3.71 11.80 13.53
N GLY A 174 4.08 12.46 12.43
CA GLY A 174 4.52 11.81 11.21
C GLY A 174 4.61 12.76 10.03
N THR A 175 4.65 12.19 8.83
CA THR A 175 4.68 12.92 7.55
C THR A 175 3.60 12.42 6.61
N GLY A 176 3.25 13.24 5.62
CA GLY A 176 2.48 12.82 4.44
C GLY A 176 3.17 13.27 3.15
N ILE A 177 2.72 12.77 2.01
CA ILE A 177 3.31 13.06 0.69
C ILE A 177 2.21 13.50 -0.26
N TRP A 178 2.47 14.58 -1.01
CA TRP A 178 1.64 14.98 -2.15
C TRP A 178 2.42 14.92 -3.47
N ALA A 179 2.12 14.01 -4.39
CA ALA A 179 1.36 12.78 -4.15
C ALA A 179 2.24 11.58 -4.49
N LEU A 180 1.90 10.44 -3.88
CA LEU A 180 2.41 9.14 -4.32
C LEU A 180 2.19 9.02 -5.84
N SER A 181 3.12 8.37 -6.54
CA SER A 181 3.23 8.25 -8.01
C SER A 181 3.89 9.39 -8.77
N TYR A 182 4.06 10.59 -8.20
CA TYR A 182 4.75 11.68 -8.90
C TYR A 182 6.25 11.42 -9.10
N ASP A 183 6.79 10.48 -8.34
CA ASP A 183 8.11 9.88 -8.51
C ASP A 183 8.21 8.83 -9.63
N GLY A 184 7.09 8.39 -10.21
CA GLY A 184 7.07 7.38 -11.26
C GLY A 184 7.66 6.06 -10.77
N GLN A 185 8.65 5.53 -11.50
CA GLN A 185 9.36 4.29 -11.13
C GLN A 185 10.64 4.56 -10.32
N ARG A 186 10.84 5.80 -9.86
CA ARG A 186 12.08 6.27 -9.23
C ARG A 186 11.97 6.04 -7.71
N LEU A 187 12.97 5.41 -7.10
CA LEU A 187 12.90 4.97 -5.69
C LEU A 187 13.58 5.91 -4.71
N GLU A 188 14.24 6.99 -5.14
CA GLU A 188 15.08 7.81 -4.26
C GLU A 188 14.27 8.53 -3.17
N LEU A 189 13.05 9.02 -3.48
CA LEU A 189 12.20 9.67 -2.48
C LEU A 189 11.57 8.66 -1.52
N GLN A 190 11.21 7.47 -2.01
CA GLN A 190 10.73 6.36 -1.19
C GLN A 190 11.83 5.84 -0.26
N GLY A 191 13.07 5.78 -0.77
CA GLY A 191 14.25 5.46 0.03
C GLY A 191 14.45 6.46 1.16
N ALA A 192 14.34 7.77 0.90
CA ALA A 192 14.43 8.78 1.96
C ALA A 192 13.34 8.62 3.03
N LEU A 193 12.12 8.22 2.64
CA LEU A 193 11.03 7.91 3.59
C LEU A 193 11.35 6.66 4.42
N ALA A 194 11.81 5.59 3.77
CA ALA A 194 12.17 4.33 4.42
C ALA A 194 13.34 4.52 5.40
N ASP A 195 14.38 5.27 5.02
CA ASP A 195 15.52 5.58 5.89
C ASP A 195 15.08 6.41 7.12
N ALA A 196 14.17 7.36 6.92
CA ALA A 196 13.71 8.24 7.99
C ALA A 196 12.80 7.52 9.00
N PHE A 197 11.85 6.71 8.53
CA PHE A 197 10.75 6.19 9.35
C PHE A 197 10.59 4.66 9.33
N GLY A 198 11.20 3.96 8.37
CA GLY A 198 11.04 2.52 8.20
C GLY A 198 11.62 1.69 9.35
N SER A 199 12.74 2.12 9.93
CA SER A 199 13.36 1.44 11.08
C SER A 199 12.53 1.48 12.37
N THR A 200 11.55 2.38 12.45
CA THR A 200 10.61 2.52 13.58
C THR A 200 9.21 2.03 13.25
N ALA A 201 8.99 1.46 12.06
CA ALA A 201 7.69 0.93 11.67
C ALA A 201 7.55 -0.54 12.09
N PRO A 202 6.33 -0.97 12.47
CA PRO A 202 5.97 -2.39 12.44
C PRO A 202 6.19 -2.98 11.03
N PRO A 203 6.35 -4.30 10.91
CA PRO A 203 6.49 -4.92 9.60
C PRO A 203 5.23 -4.73 8.74
N LEU A 204 5.39 -4.90 7.43
CA LEU A 204 4.24 -5.01 6.53
C LEU A 204 3.47 -6.32 6.80
N ARG A 205 2.18 -6.32 6.46
CA ARG A 205 1.35 -7.53 6.46
C ARG A 205 2.03 -8.60 5.57
N PRO A 206 2.18 -9.85 6.04
CA PRO A 206 2.67 -10.94 5.20
C PRO A 206 1.75 -11.17 3.99
N ALA A 207 2.34 -11.62 2.87
CA ALA A 207 1.62 -12.00 1.66
C ALA A 207 1.80 -13.51 1.38
N ALA A 208 1.08 -14.02 0.38
CA ALA A 208 1.20 -15.40 -0.09
C ALA A 208 1.08 -16.47 1.02
N LEU A 209 0.08 -16.33 1.89
CA LEU A 209 -0.19 -17.34 2.92
C LEU A 209 -0.47 -18.69 2.24
N ASN A 210 0.18 -19.73 2.71
CA ASN A 210 -0.06 -21.11 2.30
C ASN A 210 -0.03 -22.03 3.51
N ILE A 211 -1.00 -22.93 3.55
CA ILE A 211 -1.21 -23.89 4.62
C ILE A 211 -1.35 -25.25 3.99
N SER A 212 -0.42 -26.14 4.30
CA SER A 212 -0.39 -27.48 3.73
C SER A 212 -0.22 -28.57 4.76
N ASN A 213 -0.95 -29.65 4.58
CA ASN A 213 -0.75 -30.89 5.30
C ASN A 213 0.50 -31.60 4.78
N THR A 214 1.47 -31.83 5.66
CA THR A 214 2.73 -32.52 5.32
C THR A 214 2.71 -34.01 5.68
N GLY A 215 1.55 -34.54 6.08
CA GLY A 215 1.36 -35.92 6.51
C GLY A 215 1.57 -36.11 8.02
N SER A 216 1.18 -37.28 8.55
CA SER A 216 1.23 -37.61 9.98
C SER A 216 0.52 -36.61 10.92
N GLY A 217 -0.42 -35.83 10.42
CA GLY A 217 -1.06 -34.74 11.18
C GLY A 217 -0.20 -33.48 11.37
N ASP A 218 0.92 -33.37 10.65
CA ASP A 218 1.76 -32.18 10.63
C ASP A 218 1.26 -31.19 9.57
N VAL A 219 1.22 -29.91 9.94
CA VAL A 219 0.74 -28.82 9.09
C VAL A 219 1.85 -27.78 8.94
N LYS A 220 2.24 -27.50 7.70
CA LYS A 220 3.08 -26.36 7.38
C LYS A 220 2.21 -25.11 7.23
N VAL A 221 2.54 -24.06 7.97
CA VAL A 221 2.00 -22.70 7.81
C VAL A 221 3.14 -21.83 7.33
N ALA A 222 3.01 -21.22 6.15
CA ALA A 222 4.05 -20.38 5.57
C ALA A 222 3.49 -19.12 4.89
N VAL A 223 4.29 -18.07 4.88
CA VAL A 223 4.04 -16.80 4.21
C VAL A 223 5.30 -16.34 3.47
N GLN A 224 5.15 -15.44 2.50
CA GLN A 224 6.30 -14.69 1.97
C GLN A 224 6.91 -13.83 3.09
N ALA A 225 8.24 -13.76 3.12
CA ALA A 225 8.92 -12.98 4.14
C ALA A 225 8.54 -11.50 4.06
N ALA A 226 8.13 -10.91 5.19
CA ALA A 226 7.67 -9.53 5.24
C ALA A 226 8.85 -8.61 5.52
N SER A 227 8.93 -7.49 4.79
CA SER A 227 9.99 -6.50 5.00
C SER A 227 9.97 -5.98 6.45
N GLY A 228 11.13 -5.99 7.10
CA GLY A 228 11.30 -5.55 8.48
C GLY A 228 10.86 -6.54 9.55
N ALA A 229 10.38 -7.73 9.20
CA ALA A 229 9.98 -8.76 10.17
C ALA A 229 11.18 -9.48 10.81
N THR A 230 11.08 -9.76 12.10
CA THR A 230 12.03 -10.61 12.85
C THR A 230 11.41 -11.92 13.33
N SER A 231 10.08 -12.00 13.38
CA SER A 231 9.30 -13.19 13.77
C SER A 231 7.87 -13.08 13.24
N TYR A 232 7.06 -14.12 13.45
CA TYR A 232 5.68 -14.21 13.00
C TYR A 232 4.78 -14.76 14.09
N GLU A 233 3.61 -14.14 14.32
CA GLU A 233 2.58 -14.74 15.16
C GLU A 233 1.66 -15.60 14.31
N ILE A 234 1.43 -16.84 14.72
CA ILE A 234 0.46 -17.74 14.10
C ILE A 234 -0.76 -17.86 15.00
N TYR A 235 -1.88 -17.35 14.51
CA TYR A 235 -3.19 -17.44 15.14
C TYR A 235 -3.88 -18.69 14.62
N ARG A 236 -4.43 -19.50 15.53
CA ARG A 236 -5.12 -20.76 15.19
C ARG A 236 -6.50 -20.83 15.80
N SER A 237 -7.45 -21.35 15.02
CA SER A 237 -8.83 -21.62 15.43
C SER A 237 -9.30 -22.99 14.91
N SER A 238 -10.24 -23.63 15.62
CA SER A 238 -10.94 -24.85 15.17
C SER A 238 -12.39 -24.61 14.72
N ASP A 239 -12.93 -23.41 14.94
CA ASP A 239 -14.27 -23.00 14.51
C ASP A 239 -14.26 -21.86 13.48
N GLY A 240 -13.08 -21.28 13.25
CA GLY A 240 -12.87 -20.13 12.36
C GLY A 240 -13.43 -18.81 12.92
N VAL A 241 -13.85 -18.79 14.18
CA VAL A 241 -14.41 -17.61 14.87
C VAL A 241 -13.50 -17.19 16.01
N ASN A 242 -13.19 -18.14 16.89
CA ASN A 242 -12.41 -17.91 18.10
C ASN A 242 -10.97 -18.35 17.84
N PHE A 243 -10.08 -17.37 17.72
CA PHE A 243 -8.64 -17.59 17.59
C PHE A 243 -7.99 -17.52 18.97
N ASN A 244 -6.87 -18.23 19.14
CA ASN A 244 -5.97 -18.02 20.26
C ASN A 244 -5.30 -16.63 20.20
N ASP A 245 -4.52 -16.29 21.22
CA ASP A 245 -3.79 -15.01 21.31
C ASP A 245 -2.55 -14.93 20.38
N GLY A 246 -2.36 -15.89 19.46
CA GLY A 246 -1.15 -16.03 18.66
C GLY A 246 -0.05 -16.84 19.36
N THR A 247 0.79 -17.50 18.57
CA THR A 247 2.01 -18.16 19.02
C THR A 247 3.18 -17.67 18.16
N ASN A 248 4.24 -17.19 18.79
CA ASN A 248 5.39 -16.61 18.10
C ASN A 248 6.30 -17.70 17.49
N TYR A 249 6.72 -17.47 16.24
CA TYR A 249 7.68 -18.31 15.52
C TYR A 249 8.78 -17.46 14.86
N PRO A 250 10.03 -17.95 14.82
CA PRO A 250 11.16 -17.18 14.29
C PRO A 250 11.26 -17.20 12.76
N SER A 251 10.50 -18.06 12.09
CA SER A 251 10.59 -18.30 10.63
C SER A 251 9.27 -17.92 9.96
N SER A 252 9.33 -17.52 8.69
CA SER A 252 8.15 -17.30 7.84
C SER A 252 7.51 -18.59 7.36
N ALA A 253 8.13 -19.75 7.62
CA ALA A 253 7.60 -21.07 7.34
C ALA A 253 7.83 -21.98 8.56
N ASN A 254 6.73 -22.51 9.11
CA ASN A 254 6.75 -23.31 10.33
C ASN A 254 5.91 -24.58 10.17
N VAL A 255 6.38 -25.68 10.74
CA VAL A 255 5.62 -26.94 10.81
C VAL A 255 5.06 -27.07 12.21
N LEU A 256 3.73 -27.11 12.29
CA LEU A 256 2.99 -27.39 13.50
C LEU A 256 2.73 -28.89 13.56
N THR A 257 3.21 -29.54 14.62
CA THR A 257 3.14 -31.00 14.73
C THR A 257 1.97 -31.47 15.58
N THR A 258 1.56 -32.72 15.38
CA THR A 258 0.56 -33.42 16.20
C THR A 258 -0.85 -32.81 16.19
N LEU A 259 -1.29 -32.23 15.07
CA LEU A 259 -2.67 -31.79 14.93
C LEU A 259 -3.59 -32.99 14.66
N SER A 260 -4.79 -32.98 15.27
CA SER A 260 -5.79 -34.03 15.04
C SER A 260 -6.29 -34.02 13.59
N THR A 261 -6.24 -35.16 12.92
CA THR A 261 -6.81 -35.36 11.56
C THR A 261 -8.34 -35.30 11.52
N ASP A 262 -8.99 -35.35 12.69
CA ASP A 262 -10.45 -35.25 12.81
C ASP A 262 -10.95 -33.80 12.93
N THR A 263 -10.04 -32.83 12.93
CA THR A 263 -10.35 -31.41 13.13
C THR A 263 -9.90 -30.57 11.93
N THR A 264 -10.75 -29.65 11.49
CA THR A 264 -10.34 -28.60 10.55
C THR A 264 -9.77 -27.45 11.35
N TYR A 265 -8.63 -26.92 10.92
CA TYR A 265 -8.00 -25.76 11.54
C TYR A 265 -7.99 -24.58 10.59
N PHE A 266 -8.13 -23.40 11.15
CA PHE A 266 -8.04 -22.12 10.45
C PHE A 266 -6.90 -21.31 11.03
N PHE A 267 -6.19 -20.58 10.17
CA PHE A 267 -5.05 -19.79 10.58
C PHE A 267 -5.06 -18.40 9.98
N ARG A 268 -4.46 -17.48 10.74
CA ARG A 268 -4.02 -16.16 10.28
C ARG A 268 -2.59 -15.96 10.74
N VAL A 269 -1.84 -15.13 10.04
CA VAL A 269 -0.44 -14.84 10.36
C VAL A 269 -0.22 -13.33 10.40
N SER A 270 0.61 -12.84 11.30
CA SER A 270 1.14 -11.47 11.26
C SER A 270 2.66 -11.51 11.34
N ALA A 271 3.31 -10.44 10.90
CA ALA A 271 4.73 -10.24 11.07
C ALA A 271 5.02 -9.31 12.26
N VAL A 272 6.09 -9.61 12.99
CA VAL A 272 6.47 -8.88 14.21
C VAL A 272 7.91 -8.40 14.12
N ASN A 273 8.17 -7.19 14.62
CA ASN A 273 9.49 -6.70 14.97
C ASN A 273 9.46 -5.92 16.30
N GLY A 274 10.60 -5.33 16.69
CA GLY A 274 10.71 -4.56 17.93
C GLY A 274 9.81 -3.32 18.01
N ASN A 275 9.21 -2.89 16.90
CA ASN A 275 8.32 -1.72 16.83
C ASN A 275 6.83 -2.11 16.85
N GLY A 276 6.49 -3.39 16.73
CA GLY A 276 5.12 -3.87 16.82
C GLY A 276 4.80 -5.02 15.87
N GLU A 277 3.50 -5.24 15.70
CA GLU A 277 2.92 -6.30 14.90
C GLU A 277 2.16 -5.71 13.70
N SER A 278 2.24 -6.39 12.55
CA SER A 278 1.51 -6.02 11.34
C SER A 278 0.02 -6.34 11.44
N ASN A 279 -0.78 -5.89 10.47
CA ASN A 279 -2.09 -6.49 10.23
C ASN A 279 -1.96 -7.99 9.94
N GLN A 280 -3.01 -8.76 10.27
CA GLN A 280 -3.08 -10.19 9.99
C GLN A 280 -3.36 -10.47 8.50
N THR A 281 -2.91 -11.63 8.02
CA THR A 281 -3.32 -12.20 6.74
C THR A 281 -4.83 -12.48 6.69
N GLU A 282 -5.32 -12.82 5.50
CA GLU A 282 -6.57 -13.52 5.33
C GLU A 282 -6.55 -14.85 6.09
N MET A 283 -7.73 -15.38 6.33
CA MET A 283 -7.88 -16.64 7.03
C MET A 283 -7.97 -17.78 6.02
N LEU A 284 -7.00 -18.68 6.10
CA LEU A 284 -7.02 -19.93 5.35
C LEU A 284 -7.24 -21.11 6.28
N GLY A 285 -7.61 -22.26 5.70
CA GLY A 285 -7.94 -23.47 6.45
C GLY A 285 -7.18 -24.69 5.95
N VAL A 286 -7.12 -25.72 6.79
CA VAL A 286 -6.55 -27.02 6.46
C VAL A 286 -7.31 -28.12 7.18
N ARG A 287 -7.45 -29.26 6.52
CA ARG A 287 -7.87 -30.51 7.14
C ARG A 287 -6.69 -31.48 7.14
N PRO A 288 -5.97 -31.65 8.27
CA PRO A 288 -4.81 -32.54 8.33
C PRO A 288 -5.18 -33.99 8.01
N ASP A 289 -4.25 -34.70 7.39
CA ASP A 289 -4.36 -36.12 7.07
C ASP A 289 -3.00 -36.81 7.24
N ASN A 290 -2.98 -38.13 7.27
CA ASN A 290 -1.74 -38.89 7.29
C ASN A 290 -1.02 -38.88 5.93
N ASN A 291 -1.76 -38.66 4.83
CA ASN A 291 -1.27 -38.54 3.46
C ASN A 291 -1.37 -37.10 2.95
N SER A 292 -0.83 -36.80 1.77
CA SER A 292 -1.05 -35.49 1.12
C SER A 292 -2.54 -35.22 0.88
N ALA A 293 -2.93 -33.94 0.91
CA ALA A 293 -4.28 -33.53 0.57
C ALA A 293 -4.55 -33.63 -0.94
N ASP A 294 -5.76 -34.06 -1.31
CA ASP A 294 -6.19 -34.17 -2.72
C ASP A 294 -6.85 -32.88 -3.25
N VAL A 295 -7.19 -31.95 -2.36
CA VAL A 295 -7.89 -30.71 -2.66
C VAL A 295 -7.06 -29.51 -2.24
N LEU A 296 -6.85 -28.57 -3.15
CA LEU A 296 -6.34 -27.23 -2.84
C LEU A 296 -7.48 -26.23 -2.89
N VAL A 297 -7.63 -25.42 -1.85
CA VAL A 297 -8.50 -24.24 -1.87
C VAL A 297 -7.67 -22.99 -2.06
N VAL A 298 -7.88 -22.29 -3.16
CA VAL A 298 -7.23 -21.02 -3.48
C VAL A 298 -8.16 -19.88 -3.10
N ASN A 299 -7.70 -18.98 -2.25
CA ASN A 299 -8.35 -17.69 -2.04
C ASN A 299 -7.74 -16.67 -2.99
N GLY A 300 -8.51 -16.19 -3.96
CA GLY A 300 -8.16 -15.05 -4.82
C GLY A 300 -9.24 -13.98 -4.72
N PHE A 301 -9.64 -13.66 -3.49
CA PHE A 301 -10.55 -12.57 -3.19
C PHE A 301 -9.85 -11.54 -2.29
N ASP A 302 -9.30 -10.53 -2.93
CA ASP A 302 -8.42 -9.49 -2.42
C ASP A 302 -9.09 -8.11 -2.46
N ARG A 303 -10.12 -7.91 -3.30
CA ARG A 303 -10.86 -6.65 -3.35
C ARG A 303 -11.36 -6.24 -1.97
N THR A 304 -11.07 -5.00 -1.61
CA THR A 304 -11.52 -4.36 -0.36
C THR A 304 -12.33 -3.09 -0.62
N SER A 305 -12.21 -2.50 -1.80
CA SER A 305 -12.92 -1.28 -2.18
C SER A 305 -14.23 -1.58 -2.89
N GLY A 306 -15.33 -1.03 -2.38
CA GLY A 306 -16.66 -1.21 -2.97
C GLY A 306 -17.25 -2.62 -2.79
N THR A 307 -16.74 -3.41 -1.84
CA THR A 307 -17.22 -4.75 -1.50
C THR A 307 -17.19 -4.97 0.02
N THR A 308 -17.76 -6.08 0.50
CA THR A 308 -17.59 -6.58 1.87
C THR A 308 -16.75 -7.85 1.88
N ASN A 309 -15.43 -7.70 1.97
CA ASN A 309 -14.52 -8.82 2.13
C ASN A 309 -14.24 -9.10 3.63
N THR A 310 -14.79 -10.19 4.14
CA THR A 310 -14.59 -10.64 5.53
C THR A 310 -13.29 -11.40 5.75
N PHE A 311 -12.53 -11.67 4.68
CA PHE A 311 -11.27 -12.42 4.68
C PHE A 311 -11.36 -13.83 5.31
N ASP A 312 -12.55 -14.40 5.39
CA ASP A 312 -12.82 -15.66 6.08
C ASP A 312 -13.64 -16.67 5.26
N PHE A 313 -13.75 -16.44 3.95
CA PHE A 313 -14.61 -17.18 3.01
C PHE A 313 -14.36 -18.69 3.01
N ILE A 314 -13.15 -19.15 3.30
CA ILE A 314 -12.83 -20.59 3.44
C ILE A 314 -13.76 -21.31 4.42
N ARG A 315 -14.33 -20.62 5.42
CA ARG A 315 -15.31 -21.19 6.36
C ARG A 315 -16.59 -21.67 5.69
N GLN A 316 -16.96 -21.09 4.55
CA GLN A 316 -18.14 -21.51 3.78
C GLN A 316 -17.88 -22.78 2.96
N PHE A 317 -16.61 -23.04 2.60
CA PHE A 317 -16.21 -24.17 1.75
C PHE A 317 -15.76 -25.38 2.56
N ALA A 318 -14.98 -25.17 3.62
CA ALA A 318 -14.35 -26.23 4.39
C ALA A 318 -15.34 -27.32 4.89
N PRO A 319 -16.53 -27.01 5.43
CA PRO A 319 -17.48 -28.04 5.86
C PRO A 319 -17.95 -28.95 4.71
N SER A 320 -18.16 -28.38 3.53
CA SER A 320 -18.62 -29.14 2.35
C SER A 320 -17.54 -30.08 1.84
N ILE A 321 -16.28 -29.64 1.84
CA ILE A 321 -15.12 -30.48 1.45
C ILE A 321 -14.96 -31.66 2.41
N VAL A 322 -15.02 -31.40 3.72
CA VAL A 322 -14.92 -32.44 4.74
C VAL A 322 -16.11 -33.40 4.67
N ASN A 323 -17.33 -32.91 4.47
CA ASN A 323 -18.53 -33.75 4.31
C ASN A 323 -18.47 -34.63 3.05
N ALA A 324 -17.73 -34.21 2.02
CA ALA A 324 -17.45 -35.02 0.84
C ALA A 324 -16.33 -36.06 1.07
N GLY A 325 -15.72 -36.08 2.26
CA GLY A 325 -14.71 -37.06 2.66
C GLY A 325 -13.28 -36.69 2.28
N TYR A 326 -13.01 -35.43 1.95
CA TYR A 326 -11.68 -34.97 1.54
C TYR A 326 -10.95 -34.20 2.64
N SER A 327 -9.64 -34.43 2.74
CA SER A 327 -8.70 -33.49 3.33
C SER A 327 -8.38 -32.38 2.32
N PHE A 328 -7.91 -31.23 2.80
CA PHE A 328 -7.60 -30.09 1.94
C PHE A 328 -6.48 -29.24 2.52
N ASP A 329 -5.73 -28.65 1.59
CA ASP A 329 -4.79 -27.56 1.80
C ASP A 329 -5.41 -26.26 1.32
N ALA A 330 -4.84 -25.11 1.71
CA ALA A 330 -5.27 -23.83 1.20
C ALA A 330 -4.12 -22.86 0.99
N CYS A 331 -4.25 -21.98 0.00
CA CYS A 331 -3.30 -20.90 -0.25
C CYS A 331 -3.99 -19.63 -0.74
N ALA A 332 -3.32 -18.49 -0.57
CA ALA A 332 -3.60 -17.29 -1.33
C ALA A 332 -3.18 -17.50 -2.79
N ASN A 333 -3.82 -16.81 -3.72
CA ASN A 333 -3.48 -16.82 -5.14
C ASN A 333 -2.05 -16.33 -5.39
N GLU A 334 -1.50 -15.40 -4.61
CA GLU A 334 -0.10 -14.96 -4.77
C GLU A 334 0.90 -16.07 -4.45
N ALA A 335 0.54 -17.06 -3.61
CA ALA A 335 1.40 -18.22 -3.38
C ALA A 335 1.60 -19.05 -4.65
N ILE A 336 0.66 -19.01 -5.60
CA ILE A 336 0.79 -19.64 -6.92
C ILE A 336 1.63 -18.75 -7.84
N GLN A 337 1.37 -17.45 -7.85
CA GLN A 337 2.10 -16.47 -8.67
C GLN A 337 3.61 -16.47 -8.35
N GLU A 338 3.95 -16.59 -7.08
CA GLU A 338 5.33 -16.68 -6.58
C GLU A 338 5.95 -18.09 -6.73
N GLY A 339 5.21 -19.07 -7.25
CA GLY A 339 5.68 -20.44 -7.44
C GLY A 339 5.88 -21.23 -6.15
N ILE A 340 5.30 -20.78 -5.03
CA ILE A 340 5.35 -21.46 -3.73
C ILE A 340 4.43 -22.69 -3.73
N VAL A 341 3.27 -22.57 -4.38
CA VAL A 341 2.28 -23.64 -4.53
C VAL A 341 2.05 -23.92 -6.02
N SER A 342 2.14 -25.20 -6.42
CA SER A 342 1.80 -25.64 -7.77
C SER A 342 0.42 -26.28 -7.79
N LEU A 343 -0.45 -25.83 -8.70
CA LEU A 343 -1.77 -26.43 -8.93
C LEU A 343 -1.67 -27.90 -9.34
N GLU A 344 -0.63 -28.28 -10.08
CA GLU A 344 -0.43 -29.64 -10.59
C GLU A 344 -0.19 -30.70 -9.50
N ASN A 345 0.14 -30.26 -8.28
CA ASN A 345 0.27 -31.15 -7.14
C ASN A 345 -1.08 -31.66 -6.62
N TYR A 346 -2.19 -31.06 -7.06
CA TYR A 346 -3.52 -31.33 -6.52
C TYR A 346 -4.46 -31.87 -7.62
N PRO A 347 -5.11 -33.02 -7.40
CA PRO A 347 -6.12 -33.52 -8.32
C PRO A 347 -7.36 -32.61 -8.48
N MET A 348 -7.66 -31.80 -7.48
CA MET A 348 -8.81 -30.89 -7.46
C MET A 348 -8.43 -29.53 -6.87
N VAL A 349 -8.88 -28.46 -7.51
CA VAL A 349 -8.70 -27.07 -7.07
C VAL A 349 -10.06 -26.41 -6.94
N ILE A 350 -10.29 -25.75 -5.80
CA ILE A 350 -11.43 -24.88 -5.54
C ILE A 350 -10.90 -23.45 -5.49
N TRP A 351 -11.35 -22.57 -6.39
CA TRP A 351 -10.95 -21.18 -6.46
C TRP A 351 -12.07 -20.27 -5.95
N ILE A 352 -11.78 -19.49 -4.91
CA ILE A 352 -12.71 -18.53 -4.29
C ILE A 352 -12.34 -17.14 -4.80
N SER A 353 -13.18 -16.57 -5.67
CA SER A 353 -13.05 -15.21 -6.18
C SER A 353 -14.00 -14.22 -5.49
N GLY A 354 -14.97 -14.66 -4.69
CA GLY A 354 -15.87 -13.73 -3.98
C GLY A 354 -16.53 -12.69 -4.91
N GLU A 355 -16.34 -11.40 -4.62
CA GLU A 355 -16.75 -10.26 -5.45
C GLU A 355 -15.56 -9.60 -6.19
N GLU A 356 -14.49 -10.37 -6.40
CA GLU A 356 -13.29 -9.96 -7.16
C GLU A 356 -13.70 -9.56 -8.58
N GLY A 357 -13.24 -8.40 -9.05
CA GLY A 357 -13.68 -7.83 -10.32
C GLY A 357 -12.63 -6.93 -10.94
N THR A 358 -13.04 -6.10 -11.90
CA THR A 358 -12.12 -5.40 -12.82
C THR A 358 -11.03 -4.54 -12.18
N SER A 359 -11.22 -4.02 -10.96
CA SER A 359 -10.16 -3.25 -10.29
C SER A 359 -8.96 -4.09 -9.86
N ASP A 360 -9.19 -5.37 -9.57
CA ASP A 360 -8.25 -6.27 -8.92
C ASP A 360 -8.04 -7.57 -9.75
N GLU A 361 -8.76 -7.70 -10.87
CA GLU A 361 -8.79 -8.82 -11.82
C GLU A 361 -9.24 -10.16 -11.21
N SER A 362 -10.43 -10.65 -11.58
CA SER A 362 -10.98 -11.94 -11.11
C SER A 362 -10.05 -13.12 -11.40
N PHE A 363 -9.33 -13.02 -12.52
CA PHE A 363 -8.20 -13.86 -12.90
C PHE A 363 -7.23 -13.00 -13.71
N SER A 364 -6.08 -12.69 -13.15
CA SER A 364 -4.99 -12.02 -13.87
C SER A 364 -4.48 -12.87 -15.03
N ASN A 365 -3.82 -12.24 -16.00
CA ASN A 365 -3.19 -12.94 -17.13
C ASN A 365 -2.25 -14.09 -16.70
N MET A 366 -1.56 -13.91 -15.57
CA MET A 366 -0.68 -14.93 -15.01
C MET A 366 -1.48 -16.11 -14.45
N GLU A 367 -2.53 -15.86 -13.67
CA GLU A 367 -3.39 -16.91 -13.12
C GLU A 367 -4.13 -17.68 -14.20
N GLN A 368 -4.62 -17.00 -15.24
CA GLN A 368 -5.21 -17.65 -16.40
C GLN A 368 -4.24 -18.63 -17.04
N SER A 369 -2.96 -18.29 -17.11
CA SER A 369 -1.92 -19.17 -17.67
C SER A 369 -1.70 -20.41 -16.81
N PHE A 370 -1.63 -20.25 -15.48
CA PHE A 370 -1.52 -21.40 -14.55
C PHE A 370 -2.76 -22.30 -14.57
N VAL A 371 -3.95 -21.71 -14.55
CA VAL A 371 -5.22 -22.45 -14.58
C VAL A 371 -5.41 -23.17 -15.91
N SER A 372 -5.05 -22.54 -17.03
CA SER A 372 -5.12 -23.16 -18.35
C SER A 372 -4.23 -24.41 -18.43
N ALA A 373 -2.97 -24.30 -17.99
CA ALA A 373 -2.04 -25.42 -17.96
C ALA A 373 -2.53 -26.55 -17.04
N TYR A 374 -3.07 -26.21 -15.86
CA TYR A 374 -3.66 -27.18 -14.92
C TYR A 374 -4.85 -27.94 -15.53
N LEU A 375 -5.73 -27.25 -16.26
CA LEU A 375 -6.87 -27.90 -16.92
C LEU A 375 -6.42 -28.79 -18.09
N GLU A 376 -5.41 -28.37 -18.85
CA GLU A 376 -4.84 -29.15 -19.96
C GLU A 376 -4.14 -30.42 -19.48
N SER A 377 -3.54 -30.41 -18.28
CA SER A 377 -2.94 -31.58 -17.66
C SER A 377 -3.96 -32.54 -17.01
N GLY A 378 -5.26 -32.25 -17.10
CA GLY A 378 -6.35 -33.08 -16.60
C GLY A 378 -6.82 -32.74 -15.19
N GLY A 379 -6.38 -31.59 -14.67
CA GLY A 379 -6.85 -31.01 -13.42
C GLY A 379 -8.36 -30.74 -13.41
N ARG A 380 -8.95 -30.74 -12.21
CA ARG A 380 -10.36 -30.42 -11.98
C ARG A 380 -10.48 -29.13 -11.20
N LEU A 381 -11.27 -28.20 -11.72
CA LEU A 381 -11.44 -26.87 -11.16
C LEU A 381 -12.91 -26.62 -10.82
N PHE A 382 -13.14 -26.08 -9.63
CA PHE A 382 -14.40 -25.44 -9.24
C PHE A 382 -14.11 -23.98 -8.92
N ILE A 383 -14.90 -23.05 -9.44
CA ILE A 383 -14.73 -21.61 -9.19
C ILE A 383 -16.02 -21.06 -8.58
N SER A 384 -15.88 -20.19 -7.59
CA SER A 384 -16.98 -19.41 -7.02
C SER A 384 -16.65 -17.93 -7.01
N GLY A 385 -17.43 -17.13 -7.74
CA GLY A 385 -17.36 -15.66 -7.71
C GLY A 385 -18.52 -15.01 -8.46
N SER A 386 -18.87 -13.76 -8.12
CA SER A 386 -20.03 -13.06 -8.68
C SER A 386 -19.73 -12.24 -9.95
N GLU A 387 -18.48 -11.78 -10.11
CA GLU A 387 -18.11 -10.79 -11.14
C GLU A 387 -17.27 -11.38 -12.29
N ILE A 388 -16.89 -12.66 -12.21
CA ILE A 388 -15.93 -13.33 -13.13
C ILE A 388 -16.28 -13.09 -14.61
N GLY A 389 -17.56 -13.23 -14.98
CA GLY A 389 -18.00 -13.05 -16.36
C GLY A 389 -18.05 -11.58 -16.79
N TYR A 390 -18.48 -10.68 -15.91
CA TYR A 390 -18.48 -9.24 -16.21
C TYR A 390 -17.06 -8.75 -16.43
N ASP A 391 -16.15 -9.16 -15.55
CA ASP A 391 -14.75 -8.81 -15.62
C ASP A 391 -14.08 -9.36 -16.88
N LEU A 392 -14.05 -10.68 -17.07
CA LEU A 392 -13.30 -11.30 -18.16
C LEU A 392 -13.91 -11.11 -19.56
N ILE A 393 -15.23 -10.87 -19.65
CA ILE A 393 -15.90 -10.68 -20.95
C ILE A 393 -16.29 -9.23 -21.22
N ALA A 394 -16.99 -8.57 -20.29
CA ALA A 394 -17.54 -7.24 -20.55
C ALA A 394 -16.47 -6.14 -20.45
N GLN A 395 -15.50 -6.29 -19.55
CA GLN A 395 -14.38 -5.36 -19.37
C GLN A 395 -13.04 -5.91 -19.87
N GLY A 396 -12.95 -7.23 -20.04
CA GLY A 396 -11.71 -7.95 -20.34
C GLY A 396 -11.22 -7.85 -21.78
N SER A 397 -9.94 -8.14 -21.93
CA SER A 397 -9.18 -8.24 -23.17
C SER A 397 -9.60 -9.46 -24.02
N SER A 398 -9.06 -9.54 -25.24
CA SER A 398 -9.25 -10.73 -26.08
C SER A 398 -8.62 -12.00 -25.49
N ALA A 399 -7.59 -11.88 -24.64
CA ALA A 399 -7.00 -13.00 -23.93
C ALA A 399 -7.97 -13.54 -22.86
N ASP A 400 -8.55 -12.64 -22.06
CA ASP A 400 -9.55 -12.96 -21.03
C ASP A 400 -10.77 -13.67 -21.64
N GLN A 401 -11.24 -13.15 -22.76
CA GLN A 401 -12.35 -13.77 -23.51
C GLN A 401 -12.00 -15.16 -24.03
N THR A 402 -10.75 -15.37 -24.46
CA THR A 402 -10.28 -16.68 -24.91
C THR A 402 -10.21 -17.66 -23.74
N PHE A 403 -9.68 -17.23 -22.60
CA PHE A 403 -9.63 -18.03 -21.38
C PHE A 403 -11.02 -18.46 -20.92
N TYR A 404 -11.93 -17.50 -20.76
CA TYR A 404 -13.30 -17.72 -20.30
C TYR A 404 -14.07 -18.71 -21.19
N ASN A 405 -13.96 -18.56 -22.52
CA ASN A 405 -14.71 -19.41 -23.46
C ASN A 405 -14.07 -20.79 -23.64
N ASN A 406 -12.73 -20.88 -23.72
CA ASN A 406 -12.06 -22.14 -24.10
C ASN A 406 -11.73 -23.02 -22.89
N PHE A 407 -11.41 -22.41 -21.74
CA PHE A 407 -10.98 -23.13 -20.55
C PHE A 407 -12.10 -23.23 -19.52
N LEU A 408 -12.74 -22.12 -19.16
CA LEU A 408 -13.89 -22.17 -18.24
C LEU A 408 -15.13 -22.77 -18.93
N LYS A 409 -15.21 -22.71 -20.27
CA LYS A 409 -16.28 -23.28 -21.09
C LYS A 409 -17.66 -22.76 -20.69
N THR A 410 -17.73 -21.46 -20.40
CA THR A 410 -18.97 -20.78 -20.03
C THR A 410 -19.28 -19.65 -21.00
N GLN A 411 -20.52 -19.15 -20.99
CA GLN A 411 -20.96 -18.03 -21.80
C GLN A 411 -21.46 -16.91 -20.89
N TYR A 412 -20.92 -15.71 -21.05
CA TYR A 412 -21.44 -14.52 -20.40
C TYR A 412 -22.64 -13.98 -21.18
N VAL A 413 -23.74 -13.72 -20.48
CA VAL A 413 -25.00 -13.26 -21.10
C VAL A 413 -25.14 -11.75 -20.97
N ARG A 414 -25.17 -11.25 -19.73
CA ARG A 414 -25.23 -9.83 -19.37
C ARG A 414 -25.06 -9.69 -17.86
N ASP A 415 -24.73 -8.48 -17.45
CA ASP A 415 -24.76 -8.06 -16.05
C ASP A 415 -26.19 -7.75 -15.60
N GLN A 416 -26.46 -7.86 -14.30
CA GLN A 416 -27.71 -7.38 -13.70
C GLN A 416 -27.51 -5.96 -13.21
N VAL A 417 -27.98 -5.01 -14.03
CA VAL A 417 -27.98 -3.56 -13.73
C VAL A 417 -28.94 -3.20 -12.61
#